data_AF-A0A954HL17-F1
#
_entry.id   AF-A0A954HL17-F1
#
_cell.length_a   1.000
_cell.length_b   1.000
_cell.length_c   1.000
_cell.angle_alpha   90.00
_cell.angle_beta   90.00
_cell.angle_gamma   90.00
#
_symmetry.space_group_name_H-M   'P 1'
#
loop_
_entity.id
_entity.type
_entity.pdbx_description
1 polymer ?
#
loop_
_entity_poly.entity_id
_entity_poly.type
_entity_poly.pdbx_seq_one_letter_code
_entity_poly.pdbx_strand_id
1 'polypeptide(L)'
;MLSSEDQTPPTVIVVHPRERRSKCSVEPLRGRADICFFTFPETVTVPLHNYIRLGMDGETLSEADMSSGLLILDGTWRLAQRMERPFQQLPVRTLPPIRTAYPRKSKVFADPTDGLATIEALYAALRIMKRPVDGLLDCYHWKDEFLKLNETTFTNIMIHTPGNYRVQDCAPLTLAFWLLATFMLPFFFPF
;
A
#
# COMPACT_ATOMS: atom_id res chain seq x y z
N MET A 1 16.11 -26.48 8.65
CA MET A 1 15.25 -25.94 9.72
C MET A 1 15.23 -24.44 9.54
N LEU A 2 14.17 -23.90 8.93
CA LEU A 2 14.00 -22.46 8.79
C LEU A 2 13.54 -21.92 10.15
N SER A 3 14.34 -21.03 10.72
CA SER A 3 14.09 -20.34 11.98
C SER A 3 12.78 -19.56 11.89
N SER A 4 11.79 -19.93 12.69
CA SER A 4 10.44 -19.37 12.72
C SER A 4 10.35 -17.98 13.38
N GLU A 5 11.47 -17.27 13.51
CA GLU A 5 11.55 -15.96 14.22
C GLU A 5 11.63 -14.74 13.30
N ASP A 6 11.69 -14.92 11.97
CA ASP A 6 11.88 -13.81 11.01
C ASP A 6 10.63 -13.52 10.14
N GLN A 7 9.48 -14.08 10.51
CA GLN A 7 8.23 -13.83 9.79
C GLN A 7 7.48 -12.65 10.42
N THR A 8 7.42 -11.54 9.67
CA THR A 8 6.52 -10.41 9.99
C THR A 8 5.08 -10.91 10.17
N PRO A 9 4.34 -10.44 11.19
CA PRO A 9 2.96 -10.86 11.39
C PRO A 9 2.10 -10.53 10.17
N PRO A 10 1.17 -11.43 9.75
CA PRO A 10 0.34 -11.22 8.58
C PRO A 10 -0.55 -10.00 8.74
N THR A 11 -0.91 -9.37 7.63
CA THR A 11 -1.88 -8.27 7.66
C THR A 11 -3.27 -8.82 7.92
N VAL A 12 -3.99 -8.26 8.88
CA VAL A 12 -5.37 -8.64 9.21
C VAL A 12 -6.32 -7.63 8.61
N ILE A 13 -7.25 -8.08 7.78
CA ILE A 13 -8.32 -7.26 7.22
C ILE A 13 -9.65 -7.77 7.75
N VAL A 14 -10.35 -6.94 8.53
CA VAL A 14 -11.68 -7.26 9.04
C VAL A 14 -12.71 -6.53 8.18
N VAL A 15 -13.53 -7.27 7.46
CA VAL A 15 -14.51 -6.73 6.50
C VAL A 15 -15.90 -6.72 7.13
N HIS A 16 -16.63 -5.62 6.97
CA HIS A 16 -18.02 -5.55 7.39
C HIS A 16 -18.92 -6.42 6.48
N PRO A 17 -19.87 -7.23 7.00
CA PRO A 17 -20.67 -8.15 6.19
C PRO A 17 -21.65 -7.45 5.22
N ARG A 18 -22.02 -6.21 5.54
CA ARG A 18 -22.83 -5.35 4.65
C ARG A 18 -22.02 -4.59 3.60
N GLU A 19 -20.69 -4.66 3.67
CA GLU A 19 -19.84 -4.08 2.63
C GLU A 19 -20.01 -4.91 1.36
N ARG A 20 -20.14 -4.23 0.21
CA ARG A 20 -20.34 -4.97 -1.04
C ARG A 20 -18.98 -5.50 -1.47
N ARG A 21 -18.80 -6.83 -1.52
CA ARG A 21 -17.56 -7.46 -2.00
C ARG A 21 -17.12 -6.95 -3.38
N SER A 22 -18.06 -6.66 -4.27
CA SER A 22 -17.78 -6.09 -5.60
C SER A 22 -17.23 -4.65 -5.57
N LYS A 23 -17.32 -3.96 -4.41
CA LYS A 23 -16.79 -2.62 -4.16
C LYS A 23 -15.59 -2.63 -3.21
N CYS A 24 -15.36 -3.75 -2.52
CA CYS A 24 -14.21 -3.97 -1.66
C CYS A 24 -12.94 -4.00 -2.52
N SER A 25 -12.12 -2.96 -2.41
CA SER A 25 -10.89 -2.84 -3.20
C SER A 25 -9.81 -3.83 -2.78
N VAL A 26 -10.01 -4.67 -1.76
CA VAL A 26 -9.03 -5.67 -1.31
C VAL A 26 -9.49 -7.10 -1.60
N GLU A 27 -10.66 -7.28 -2.21
CA GLU A 27 -11.18 -8.60 -2.60
C GLU A 27 -10.18 -9.42 -3.45
N PRO A 28 -9.45 -8.85 -4.43
CA PRO A 28 -8.45 -9.60 -5.22
C PRO A 28 -7.27 -10.14 -4.41
N LEU A 29 -7.07 -9.69 -3.18
CA LEU A 29 -5.98 -10.14 -2.31
C LEU A 29 -6.31 -11.40 -1.50
N ARG A 30 -7.56 -11.88 -1.56
CA ARG A 30 -7.96 -13.10 -0.85
C ARG A 30 -7.16 -14.30 -1.35
N GLY A 31 -6.62 -15.08 -0.41
CA GLY A 31 -5.80 -16.26 -0.71
C GLY A 31 -4.30 -16.00 -0.71
N ARG A 32 -3.85 -14.74 -0.58
CA ARG A 32 -2.43 -14.46 -0.32
C ARG A 32 -2.07 -14.90 1.11
N ALA A 33 -0.90 -15.53 1.28
CA ALA A 33 -0.47 -16.08 2.56
C ALA A 33 -0.09 -15.01 3.61
N ASP A 34 0.24 -13.80 3.15
CA ASP A 34 0.61 -12.64 3.97
C ASP A 34 -0.59 -11.82 4.47
N ILE A 35 -1.83 -12.19 4.11
CA ILE A 35 -3.05 -11.45 4.44
C ILE A 35 -4.15 -12.39 4.94
N CYS A 36 -4.65 -12.14 6.15
CA CYS A 36 -5.77 -12.84 6.74
C CYS A 36 -7.04 -11.99 6.68
N PHE A 37 -8.11 -12.55 6.12
CA PHE A 37 -9.42 -11.89 6.07
C PHE A 37 -10.37 -12.48 7.11
N PHE A 38 -11.04 -11.60 7.86
CA PHE A 38 -12.12 -11.95 8.78
C PHE A 38 -13.39 -11.17 8.46
N THR A 39 -14.56 -11.73 8.76
CA THR A 39 -15.84 -11.05 8.56
C THR A 39 -16.39 -10.60 9.90
N PHE A 40 -16.68 -9.31 10.09
CA PHE A 40 -17.25 -8.83 11.35
C PHE A 40 -18.67 -9.40 11.60
N PRO A 41 -19.05 -9.82 12.82
CA PRO A 41 -18.32 -9.73 14.09
C PRO A 41 -17.57 -11.03 14.48
N GLU A 42 -17.18 -11.86 13.51
CA GLU A 42 -16.43 -13.09 13.80
C GLU A 42 -15.11 -12.77 14.52
N THR A 43 -14.71 -13.69 15.40
CA THR A 43 -13.49 -13.57 16.17
C THR A 43 -12.27 -13.69 15.27
N VAL A 44 -11.37 -12.71 15.36
CA VAL A 44 -10.05 -12.79 14.75
C VAL A 44 -9.24 -13.84 15.50
N THR A 45 -8.81 -14.89 14.79
CA THR A 45 -8.06 -16.01 15.39
C THR A 45 -6.56 -15.73 15.50
N VAL A 46 -6.06 -14.72 14.79
CA VAL A 46 -4.66 -14.27 14.89
C VAL A 46 -4.46 -13.50 16.20
N PRO A 47 -3.45 -13.83 17.03
CA PRO A 47 -3.14 -13.05 18.22
C PRO A 47 -2.73 -11.60 17.88
N LEU A 48 -3.41 -10.62 18.48
CA LEU A 48 -3.23 -9.19 18.14
C LEU A 48 -2.32 -8.40 19.10
N HIS A 49 -1.53 -9.07 19.94
CA HIS A 49 -0.74 -8.42 21.00
C HIS A 49 0.33 -7.43 20.50
N ASN A 50 0.86 -7.64 19.29
CA ASN A 50 1.83 -6.76 18.65
C ASN A 50 1.26 -6.12 17.37
N TYR A 51 -0.06 -5.86 17.33
CA TYR A 51 -0.71 -5.26 16.17
C TYR A 51 -0.98 -3.77 16.39
N ILE A 52 -0.79 -3.01 15.32
CA ILE A 52 -1.30 -1.65 15.17
C ILE A 52 -2.56 -1.68 14.30
N ARG A 53 -3.47 -0.75 14.56
CA ARG A 53 -4.67 -0.56 13.74
C ARG A 53 -4.51 0.68 12.87
N LEU A 54 -4.72 0.53 11.57
CA LEU A 54 -4.80 1.66 10.66
C LEU A 54 -6.11 2.42 10.90
N GLY A 55 -6.02 3.72 11.12
CA GLY A 55 -7.18 4.57 11.40
C GLY A 55 -6.85 6.05 11.31
N MET A 56 -7.87 6.88 11.53
CA MET A 56 -7.72 8.34 11.63
C MET A 56 -7.36 8.73 13.06
N ASP A 57 -6.79 9.94 13.22
CA ASP A 57 -6.50 10.58 14.52
C ASP A 57 -5.54 9.79 15.43
N GLY A 58 -4.69 8.94 14.84
CA GLY A 58 -3.60 8.24 15.52
C GLY A 58 -2.25 8.91 15.30
N GLU A 59 -1.21 8.35 15.91
CA GLU A 59 0.17 8.76 15.64
C GLU A 59 0.55 8.39 14.19
N THR A 60 1.37 9.22 13.54
CA THR A 60 1.81 8.96 12.16
C THR A 60 2.55 7.62 12.07
N LEU A 61 2.11 6.76 11.16
CA LEU A 61 2.75 5.48 10.86
C LEU A 61 4.20 5.72 10.42
N SER A 62 5.12 4.92 10.93
CA SER A 62 6.55 5.05 10.62
C SER A 62 7.24 3.69 10.51
N GLU A 63 8.53 3.71 10.20
CA GLU A 63 9.37 2.51 10.12
C GLU A 63 9.53 1.82 11.47
N ALA A 64 9.35 2.55 12.58
CA ALA A 64 9.37 1.96 13.92
C ALA A 64 8.28 0.87 14.10
N ASP A 65 7.25 0.88 13.25
CA ASP A 65 6.16 -0.08 13.27
C ASP A 65 6.45 -1.33 12.41
N MET A 66 7.62 -1.45 11.76
CA MET A 66 7.91 -2.53 10.80
C MET A 66 7.68 -3.95 11.35
N SER A 67 7.98 -4.15 12.64
CA SER A 67 7.83 -5.44 13.35
C SER A 67 6.40 -5.69 13.84
N SER A 68 5.52 -4.67 13.84
CA SER A 68 4.14 -4.78 14.32
C SER A 68 3.21 -5.36 13.27
N GLY A 69 2.28 -6.23 13.63
CA GLY A 69 1.20 -6.62 12.73
C GLY A 69 0.32 -5.44 12.32
N LEU A 70 -0.27 -5.48 11.13
CA LEU A 70 -1.17 -4.43 10.63
C LEU A 70 -2.61 -4.93 10.63
N LEU A 71 -3.51 -4.20 11.26
CA LEU A 71 -4.96 -4.45 11.22
C LEU A 71 -5.69 -3.31 10.50
N ILE A 72 -6.52 -3.66 9.53
CA ILE A 72 -7.36 -2.73 8.76
C ILE A 72 -8.83 -3.12 8.91
N LEU A 73 -9.68 -2.13 9.19
CA LEU A 73 -11.13 -2.29 9.20
C LEU A 73 -11.70 -1.81 7.87
N ASP A 74 -12.33 -2.71 7.12
CA ASP A 74 -12.93 -2.41 5.81
C ASP A 74 -14.45 -2.35 5.92
N GLY A 75 -14.99 -1.15 5.79
CA GLY A 75 -16.42 -0.88 5.76
C GLY A 75 -16.71 0.59 5.64
N THR A 76 -17.95 0.95 5.31
CA THR A 76 -18.35 2.38 5.27
C THR A 76 -18.04 3.09 6.60
N TRP A 77 -17.75 4.39 6.58
CA TRP A 77 -17.34 5.17 7.77
C TRP A 77 -18.29 4.99 8.96
N ARG A 78 -19.61 5.02 8.71
CA ARG A 78 -20.65 4.80 9.74
C ARG A 78 -20.60 3.39 10.35
N LEU A 79 -20.15 2.40 9.60
CA LEU A 79 -20.04 1.00 10.04
C LEU A 79 -18.69 0.73 10.73
N ALA A 80 -17.61 1.36 10.26
CA ALA A 80 -16.27 1.23 10.82
C ALA A 80 -16.26 1.56 12.33
N GLN A 81 -16.94 2.63 12.77
CA GLN A 81 -17.01 3.00 14.20
C GLN A 81 -17.53 1.86 15.11
N ARG A 82 -18.43 1.00 14.61
CA ARG A 82 -18.92 -0.16 15.39
C ARG A 82 -17.90 -1.29 15.40
N MET A 83 -17.15 -1.44 14.31
CA MET A 83 -16.10 -2.44 14.16
C MET A 83 -14.86 -2.09 14.99
N GLU A 84 -14.66 -0.82 15.37
CA GLU A 84 -13.52 -0.42 16.19
C GLU A 84 -13.59 -0.98 17.61
N ARG A 85 -14.78 -1.18 18.18
CA ARG A 85 -14.97 -1.55 19.59
C ARG A 85 -14.13 -2.75 20.05
N PRO A 86 -14.10 -3.89 19.33
CA PRO A 86 -13.27 -5.04 19.72
C PRO A 86 -11.75 -4.80 19.61
N PHE A 87 -11.33 -3.74 18.92
CA PHE A 87 -9.92 -3.44 18.63
C PHE A 87 -9.47 -2.10 19.22
N GLN A 88 -10.22 -1.54 20.18
CA GLN A 88 -9.90 -0.25 20.81
C GLN A 88 -8.57 -0.24 21.58
N GLN A 89 -8.11 -1.43 22.00
CA GLN A 89 -6.83 -1.58 22.72
C GLN A 89 -5.61 -1.53 21.80
N LEU A 90 -5.80 -1.64 20.48
CA LEU A 90 -4.70 -1.57 19.52
C LEU A 90 -4.29 -0.10 19.32
N PRO A 91 -2.98 0.21 19.35
CA PRO A 91 -2.50 1.53 18.98
C PRO A 91 -2.99 1.92 17.58
N VAL A 92 -3.48 3.14 17.44
CA VAL A 92 -3.95 3.67 16.16
C VAL A 92 -2.80 4.37 15.46
N ARG A 93 -2.57 3.99 14.20
CA ARG A 93 -1.64 4.67 13.30
C ARG A 93 -2.36 5.32 12.15
N THR A 94 -1.96 6.53 11.82
CA THR A 94 -2.50 7.30 10.68
C THR A 94 -1.46 7.41 9.59
N LEU A 95 -1.90 7.32 8.33
CA LEU A 95 -1.00 7.52 7.19
C LEU A 95 -0.59 9.00 7.08
N PRO A 96 0.63 9.28 6.60
CA PRO A 96 0.94 10.62 6.12
C PRO A 96 -0.01 11.02 4.97
N PRO A 97 -0.01 12.30 4.54
CA PRO A 97 -0.81 12.72 3.39
C PRO A 97 -0.49 11.89 2.14
N ILE A 98 -1.46 11.08 1.70
CA ILE A 98 -1.41 10.25 0.49
C ILE A 98 -2.60 10.61 -0.38
N ARG A 99 -2.36 10.72 -1.68
CA ARG A 99 -3.37 11.06 -2.68
C ARG A 99 -3.94 9.78 -3.30
N THR A 100 -5.26 9.67 -3.33
CA THR A 100 -5.95 8.57 -4.03
C THR A 100 -5.93 8.80 -5.54
N ALA A 101 -5.79 7.72 -6.31
CA ALA A 101 -6.13 7.66 -7.73
C ALA A 101 -7.33 6.72 -8.00
N TYR A 102 -7.94 6.17 -6.95
CA TYR A 102 -9.09 5.29 -7.08
C TYR A 102 -10.26 6.03 -7.78
N PRO A 103 -10.77 5.52 -8.91
CA PRO A 103 -11.77 6.21 -9.72
C PRO A 103 -13.15 6.16 -9.06
N ARG A 104 -13.42 7.12 -8.17
CA ARG A 104 -14.73 7.24 -7.51
C ARG A 104 -15.78 7.72 -8.52
N LYS A 105 -16.79 6.89 -8.78
CA LYS A 105 -18.02 7.30 -9.48
C LYS A 105 -19.07 7.70 -8.45
N SER A 106 -19.01 8.93 -7.94
CA SER A 106 -20.10 9.53 -7.13
C SER A 106 -20.84 10.58 -7.97
N LYS A 107 -22.15 10.44 -8.12
CA LYS A 107 -23.04 11.44 -8.78
C LYS A 107 -23.88 12.24 -7.76
N VAL A 108 -23.76 11.98 -6.46
CA VAL A 108 -24.80 12.39 -5.49
C VAL A 108 -24.25 13.11 -4.26
N PHE A 109 -23.01 12.88 -3.85
CA PHE A 109 -22.38 13.65 -2.76
C PHE A 109 -20.87 13.77 -2.98
N ALA A 110 -20.31 14.93 -2.64
CA ALA A 110 -18.87 15.08 -2.48
C ALA A 110 -18.48 14.28 -1.23
N ASP A 111 -18.14 13.00 -1.43
CA ASP A 111 -17.41 12.25 -0.41
C ASP A 111 -16.12 13.02 -0.11
N PRO A 112 -15.65 13.02 1.15
CA PRO A 112 -14.45 13.74 1.52
C PRO A 112 -13.31 13.38 0.55
N THR A 113 -12.69 14.43 0.01
CA THR A 113 -11.61 14.39 -0.99
C THR A 113 -10.49 13.44 -0.58
N ASP A 114 -10.37 13.17 0.73
CA ASP A 114 -9.24 12.51 1.39
C ASP A 114 -9.42 11.01 1.68
N GLY A 115 -10.53 10.38 1.28
CA GLY A 115 -10.74 8.95 1.48
C GLY A 115 -9.93 8.08 0.50
N LEU A 116 -8.84 7.45 0.97
CA LEU A 116 -8.14 6.39 0.23
C LEU A 116 -9.01 5.15 0.07
N ALA A 117 -8.85 4.42 -1.04
CA ALA A 117 -9.35 3.05 -1.11
C ALA A 117 -8.55 2.16 -0.14
N THR A 118 -9.18 1.12 0.42
CA THR A 118 -8.55 0.20 1.38
C THR A 118 -7.25 -0.40 0.84
N ILE A 119 -7.17 -0.64 -0.48
CA ILE A 119 -5.95 -1.13 -1.13
C ILE A 119 -4.83 -0.09 -1.21
N GLU A 120 -5.16 1.18 -1.43
CA GLU A 120 -4.19 2.28 -1.45
C GLU A 120 -3.64 2.50 -0.04
N ALA A 121 -4.52 2.46 0.96
CA ALA A 121 -4.15 2.57 2.36
C ALA A 121 -3.25 1.40 2.79
N LEU A 122 -3.60 0.17 2.39
CA LEU A 122 -2.78 -1.02 2.61
C LEU A 122 -1.40 -0.89 1.96
N TYR A 123 -1.36 -0.50 0.68
CA TYR A 123 -0.10 -0.32 -0.03
C TYR A 123 0.78 0.71 0.65
N ALA A 124 0.24 1.90 0.97
CA ALA A 124 0.98 2.96 1.63
C ALA A 124 1.50 2.51 3.00
N ALA A 125 0.68 1.82 3.80
CA ALA A 125 1.09 1.32 5.11
C ALA A 125 2.25 0.33 5.00
N LEU A 126 2.13 -0.66 4.11
CA LEU A 126 3.18 -1.67 3.92
C LEU A 126 4.48 -1.06 3.36
N ARG A 127 4.39 -0.05 2.48
CA ARG A 127 5.57 0.70 2.01
C ARG A 127 6.29 1.41 3.16
N ILE A 128 5.55 2.07 4.05
CA ILE A 128 6.12 2.77 5.21
C ILE A 128 6.76 1.78 6.19
N MET A 129 6.10 0.65 6.42
CA MET A 129 6.58 -0.42 7.30
C MET A 129 7.70 -1.28 6.68
N LYS A 130 8.20 -0.94 5.48
CA LYS A 130 9.22 -1.68 4.72
C LYS A 130 8.86 -3.15 4.46
N ARG A 131 7.58 -3.42 4.22
CA ARG A 131 7.05 -4.75 3.91
C ARG A 131 6.94 -4.99 2.39
N PRO A 132 6.97 -6.25 1.93
CA PRO A 132 6.74 -6.58 0.53
C PRO A 132 5.40 -6.03 0.04
N VAL A 133 5.40 -5.39 -1.13
CA VAL A 133 4.19 -4.83 -1.77
C VAL A 133 3.93 -5.42 -3.16
N ASP A 134 4.75 -6.39 -3.55
CA ASP A 134 4.70 -7.03 -4.85
C ASP A 134 3.33 -7.66 -5.10
N GLY A 135 2.78 -7.39 -6.29
CA GLY A 135 1.48 -7.89 -6.70
C GLY A 135 0.27 -7.23 -6.03
N LEU A 136 0.43 -6.30 -5.07
CA LEU A 136 -0.72 -5.69 -4.40
C LEU A 136 -1.57 -4.85 -5.35
N LEU A 137 -0.92 -4.13 -6.27
CA LEU A 137 -1.61 -3.20 -7.17
C LEU A 137 -1.83 -3.72 -8.60
N ASP A 138 -1.40 -4.95 -8.90
CA ASP A 138 -1.29 -5.42 -10.29
C ASP A 138 -2.61 -5.55 -11.04
N CYS A 139 -3.71 -5.79 -10.32
CA CYS A 139 -5.04 -5.90 -10.92
C CYS A 139 -5.78 -4.56 -11.05
N TYR A 140 -5.18 -3.43 -10.67
CA TYR A 140 -5.82 -2.11 -10.73
C TYR A 140 -5.26 -1.27 -11.88
N HIS A 141 -6.12 -0.92 -12.83
CA HIS A 141 -5.76 -0.10 -14.01
C HIS A 141 -5.26 1.32 -13.66
N TRP A 142 -5.58 1.83 -12.47
CA TRP A 142 -5.17 3.15 -11.99
C TRP A 142 -3.87 3.12 -11.18
N LYS A 143 -3.21 1.96 -11.04
CA LYS A 143 -2.01 1.80 -10.21
C LYS A 143 -0.90 2.80 -10.55
N ASP A 144 -0.64 3.01 -11.85
CA ASP A 144 0.45 3.87 -12.30
C ASP A 144 0.19 5.33 -11.95
N GLU A 145 -1.08 5.76 -11.99
CA GLU A 145 -1.50 7.08 -11.56
C GLU A 145 -1.32 7.25 -10.06
N PHE A 146 -1.73 6.27 -9.25
CA PHE A 146 -1.54 6.31 -7.79
C PHE A 146 -0.06 6.40 -7.41
N LEU A 147 0.80 5.60 -8.05
CA LEU A 147 2.23 5.62 -7.80
C LEU A 147 2.85 6.96 -8.20
N LYS A 148 2.46 7.51 -9.36
CA LYS A 148 2.92 8.82 -9.83
C LYS A 148 2.49 9.97 -8.92
N LEU A 149 1.24 9.96 -8.45
CA LEU A 149 0.71 11.01 -7.56
C LEU A 149 1.44 11.09 -6.22
N ASN A 150 2.03 9.99 -5.77
CA ASN A 150 2.67 9.83 -4.47
C ASN A 150 4.18 9.56 -4.56
N GLU A 151 4.78 9.75 -5.74
CA GLU A 151 6.18 9.44 -6.01
C GLU A 151 7.11 10.17 -5.03
N THR A 152 6.90 11.47 -4.84
CA THR A 152 7.70 12.27 -3.90
C THR A 152 7.52 11.79 -2.46
N THR A 153 6.30 11.45 -2.05
CA THR A 153 6.03 10.94 -0.69
C THR A 153 6.75 9.61 -0.46
N PHE A 154 6.63 8.66 -1.39
CA PHE A 154 7.29 7.37 -1.28
C PHE A 154 8.81 7.47 -1.41
N THR A 155 9.32 8.42 -2.20
CA THR A 155 10.76 8.68 -2.32
C THR A 155 11.33 9.28 -1.04
N ASN A 156 10.64 10.23 -0.42
CA ASN A 156 11.06 10.82 0.85
C ASN A 156 11.03 9.79 2.00
N ILE A 157 10.04 8.89 2.00
CA ILE A 157 9.99 7.73 2.91
C ILE A 157 11.19 6.79 2.70
N MET A 158 11.78 6.76 1.49
CA MET A 158 13.00 5.98 1.23
C MET A 158 14.27 6.75 1.61
N ILE A 159 14.35 8.06 1.35
CA ILE A 159 15.58 8.86 1.54
C ILE A 159 15.89 9.15 3.02
N HIS A 160 14.90 9.35 3.89
CA HIS A 160 15.13 9.67 5.30
C HIS A 160 15.55 8.47 6.17
N THR A 161 16.00 7.40 5.55
CA THR A 161 16.34 6.14 6.21
C THR A 161 17.83 5.83 6.03
N PRO A 162 18.63 5.76 7.10
CA PRO A 162 19.97 5.21 7.02
C PRO A 162 19.85 3.68 6.96
N GLY A 163 19.65 3.12 5.76
CA GLY A 163 19.36 1.70 5.62
C GLY A 163 19.34 1.17 4.19
N ASN A 164 20.47 1.30 3.49
CA ASN A 164 20.92 0.51 2.33
C ASN A 164 19.87 -0.26 1.49
N TYR A 165 19.02 0.45 0.75
CA TYR A 165 18.38 -0.09 -0.45
C TYR A 165 18.92 0.66 -1.67
N ARG A 166 19.59 -0.10 -2.55
CA ARG A 166 20.08 0.42 -3.84
C ARG A 166 18.87 0.78 -4.69
N VAL A 167 18.77 2.07 -5.02
CA VAL A 167 17.96 2.56 -6.13
C VAL A 167 18.62 2.09 -7.44
N GLN A 168 18.33 0.87 -7.83
CA GLN A 168 18.55 0.31 -9.17
C GLN A 168 17.24 -0.43 -9.45
N ASP A 169 16.16 0.25 -9.86
CA ASP A 169 15.71 0.19 -11.26
C ASP A 169 14.62 1.25 -11.56
N CYS A 170 14.87 2.52 -11.24
CA CYS A 170 14.10 3.62 -11.83
C CYS A 170 15.05 4.46 -12.68
N ALA A 171 15.36 4.00 -13.89
CA ALA A 171 15.92 4.89 -14.90
C ALA A 171 14.81 5.86 -15.34
N PRO A 172 14.97 7.19 -15.16
CA PRO A 172 14.07 8.13 -15.79
C PRO A 172 14.31 8.05 -17.29
N LEU A 173 13.31 7.60 -18.05
CA LEU A 173 13.23 7.83 -19.50
C LEU A 173 12.97 9.32 -19.75
N THR A 174 13.93 10.17 -19.40
CA THR A 174 14.02 11.53 -19.92
C THR A 174 14.86 11.46 -21.19
N LEU A 175 14.16 11.39 -22.33
CA LEU A 175 14.67 11.66 -23.67
C LEU A 175 15.41 13.01 -23.67
N ALA A 176 16.73 12.99 -23.56
CA ALA A 176 17.59 14.13 -23.87
C ALA A 176 19.04 13.66 -24.08
N PHE A 177 19.34 13.07 -25.24
CA PHE A 177 20.69 13.13 -25.83
C PHE A 177 20.58 13.11 -27.36
N TRP A 178 20.25 14.28 -27.91
CA TRP A 178 20.75 14.68 -29.22
C TRP A 178 22.23 15.02 -29.04
N LEU A 179 23.15 14.22 -29.60
CA LEU A 179 24.40 14.65 -30.27
C LEU A 179 25.38 13.47 -30.44
N LEU A 180 25.85 13.32 -31.70
CA LEU A 180 26.99 12.54 -32.20
C LEU A 180 26.65 11.24 -32.96
N ALA A 181 26.10 11.42 -34.16
CA ALA A 181 26.39 10.56 -35.30
C ALA A 181 26.92 11.42 -36.45
N THR A 182 28.11 11.99 -36.25
CA THR A 182 28.94 12.60 -37.29
C THR A 182 30.13 11.67 -37.50
N PHE A 183 30.21 11.08 -38.69
CA PHE A 183 31.41 10.51 -39.34
C PHE A 183 32.14 9.32 -38.66
N MET A 184 32.00 8.13 -39.25
CA MET A 184 33.17 7.44 -39.83
C MET A 184 32.79 6.33 -40.83
N LEU A 185 33.43 6.39 -42.01
CA LEU A 185 33.44 5.43 -43.12
C LEU A 185 33.89 4.02 -42.70
N PRO A 186 33.68 3.01 -43.57
CA PRO A 186 34.84 2.59 -44.35
C PRO A 186 34.56 2.41 -45.86
N PHE A 187 35.58 2.79 -46.64
CA PHE A 187 35.88 2.29 -47.98
C PHE A 187 35.80 0.74 -48.03
N PHE A 188 35.28 0.16 -49.12
CA PHE A 188 36.02 -0.71 -50.06
C PHE A 188 35.08 -1.25 -51.17
N PHE A 189 35.44 -0.99 -52.44
CA PHE A 189 35.03 -1.64 -53.70
C PHE A 189 35.40 -3.16 -53.70
N PRO A 190 35.09 -4.02 -54.72
CA PRO A 190 34.61 -3.78 -56.11
C PRO A 190 33.36 -4.63 -56.50
N PHE A 191 32.65 -4.45 -57.62
CA PHE A 191 32.98 -4.57 -59.05
C PHE A 191 31.89 -3.91 -59.89
#